data_AF-A0A933KBA2-F1
#
_entry.id   AF-A0A933KBA2-F1
#
_cell.length_a   1.000
_cell.length_b   1.000
_cell.length_c   1.000
_cell.angle_alpha   90.00
_cell.angle_beta   90.00
_cell.angle_gamma   90.00
#
_symmetry.space_group_name_H-M   'P 1'
#
loop_
_entity.id
_entity.type
_entity.pdbx_description
1 polymer ?
#
loop_
_entity_poly.entity_id
_entity_poly.type
_entity_poly.pdbx_seq_one_letter_code
_entity_poly.pdbx_strand_id
1 'polypeptide(L)'
;MKPVRRQQLRVLNDRDERVIHVRHMGESRDIGLERLGLSGTASDDEVFRALARYLEIPADDLKGHVLERHPNGNMTLRPEAVFGGQEPVGLKDR
;
A
#
# COMPACT_ATOMS: atom_id res chain seq x y z
N MET A 1 -1.38 -31.70 -33.53
CA MET A 1 -0.27 -31.00 -32.83
C MET A 1 -0.68 -29.55 -32.61
N LYS A 2 -0.65 -29.06 -31.36
CA LYS A 2 -0.78 -27.64 -31.01
C LYS A 2 0.45 -27.28 -30.17
N PRO A 3 1.19 -26.21 -30.47
CA PRO A 3 2.26 -25.76 -29.59
C PRO A 3 1.62 -25.23 -28.30
N VAL A 4 1.80 -25.96 -27.20
CA VAL A 4 1.43 -25.50 -25.87
C VAL A 4 2.40 -24.39 -25.52
N ARG A 5 1.88 -23.15 -25.48
CA ARG A 5 2.66 -21.95 -25.18
C ARG A 5 3.33 -22.11 -23.82
N ARG A 6 4.66 -22.13 -23.83
CA ARG A 6 5.48 -21.81 -22.66
C ARG A 6 5.14 -20.39 -22.23
N GLN A 7 4.41 -20.25 -21.14
CA GLN A 7 4.54 -19.12 -20.24
C GLN A 7 5.09 -19.74 -18.94
N GLN A 8 6.41 -19.80 -18.78
CA GLN A 8 7.24 -18.72 -18.25
C GLN A 8 6.77 -18.44 -16.81
N LEU A 9 7.50 -18.99 -15.81
CA LEU A 9 8.49 -18.22 -15.02
C LEU A 9 7.74 -17.47 -13.91
N ARG A 10 7.94 -17.67 -12.62
CA ARG A 10 9.18 -17.83 -11.86
C ARG A 10 8.71 -18.15 -10.43
N VAL A 11 9.13 -19.27 -9.86
CA VAL A 11 9.13 -19.39 -8.39
C VAL A 11 10.34 -18.57 -7.94
N LEU A 12 10.17 -17.26 -7.75
CA LEU A 12 11.13 -16.45 -7.00
C LEU A 12 10.64 -16.52 -5.56
N ASN A 13 11.33 -17.33 -4.76
CA ASN A 13 12.23 -16.84 -3.72
C ASN A 13 11.52 -15.96 -2.70
N ASP A 14 10.89 -16.66 -1.77
CA ASP A 14 10.48 -16.28 -0.41
C ASP A 14 11.66 -15.73 0.43
N ARG A 15 12.40 -14.74 -0.07
CA ARG A 15 13.62 -14.20 0.57
C ARG A 15 13.68 -12.68 0.67
N ASP A 16 12.71 -11.98 0.11
CA ASP A 16 12.39 -10.61 0.53
C ASP A 16 10.98 -10.66 1.16
N GLU A 17 10.89 -11.17 2.39
CA GLU A 17 9.66 -11.27 3.22
C GLU A 17 9.01 -9.91 3.53
N ARG A 18 9.40 -8.85 2.82
CA ARG A 18 8.89 -7.51 3.02
C ARG A 18 7.56 -7.35 2.34
N VAL A 19 6.57 -7.01 3.15
CA VAL A 19 5.20 -6.81 2.70
C VAL A 19 4.79 -5.36 2.90
N ILE A 20 3.91 -4.90 2.02
CA ILE A 20 3.08 -3.73 2.26
C ILE A 20 1.68 -4.20 2.64
N HIS A 21 1.26 -3.83 3.86
CA HIS A 21 -0.10 -4.03 4.33
C HIS A 21 -0.96 -2.87 3.83
N VAL A 22 -1.91 -3.13 2.94
CA VAL A 22 -2.79 -2.12 2.36
C VAL A 22 -4.19 -2.28 2.90
N ARG A 23 -4.71 -1.22 3.53
CA ARG A 23 -6.13 -1.10 3.86
C ARG A 23 -6.81 -0.13 2.90
N HIS A 24 -7.75 -0.62 2.11
CA HIS A 24 -8.45 0.17 1.10
C HIS A 24 -9.90 -0.32 0.94
N MET A 25 -10.87 0.60 0.89
CA MET A 25 -12.31 0.31 0.77
C MET A 25 -12.85 -0.74 1.79
N GLY A 26 -12.29 -0.79 2.99
CA GLY A 26 -12.70 -1.76 4.02
C GLY A 26 -12.06 -3.14 3.89
N GLU A 27 -11.21 -3.36 2.89
CA GLU A 27 -10.43 -4.59 2.72
C GLU A 27 -8.97 -4.37 3.11
N SER A 28 -8.36 -5.41 3.71
CA SER A 28 -6.93 -5.44 4.04
C SER A 28 -6.24 -6.51 3.19
N ARG A 29 -5.08 -6.17 2.62
CA ARG A 29 -4.28 -7.06 1.76
C ARG A 29 -2.80 -6.91 2.09
N ASP A 30 -2.10 -8.02 2.22
CA ASP A 30 -0.64 -8.04 2.31
C ASP A 30 -0.06 -8.37 0.94
N ILE A 31 0.79 -7.47 0.43
CA ILE A 31 1.39 -7.59 -0.91
C ILE A 31 2.91 -7.56 -0.74
N GLY A 32 3.61 -8.56 -1.28
CA GLY A 32 5.08 -8.56 -1.28
C GLY A 32 5.64 -7.42 -2.13
N LEU A 33 6.63 -6.67 -1.62
CA LEU A 33 7.25 -5.56 -2.34
C LEU A 33 7.84 -6.00 -3.70
N GLU A 34 8.37 -7.22 -3.76
CA GLU A 34 8.88 -7.81 -5.00
C GLU A 34 7.82 -7.96 -6.10
N ARG A 35 6.55 -8.24 -5.73
CA ARG A 35 5.44 -8.34 -6.69
C ARG A 35 5.06 -6.99 -7.26
N LEU A 36 5.33 -5.92 -6.50
CA LEU A 36 5.18 -4.54 -6.93
C LEU A 36 6.40 -4.02 -7.70
N GLY A 37 7.49 -4.81 -7.77
CA GLY A 37 8.76 -4.38 -8.34
C GLY A 37 9.46 -3.29 -7.51
N LEU A 38 9.16 -3.22 -6.21
CA LEU A 38 9.65 -2.20 -5.29
C LEU A 38 10.81 -2.74 -4.45
N SER A 39 11.72 -1.86 -4.05
CA SER A 39 12.68 -2.09 -2.98
C SER A 39 12.24 -1.38 -1.71
N GLY A 40 12.82 -1.73 -0.55
CA GLY A 40 12.57 -1.01 0.71
C GLY A 40 12.96 0.48 0.68
N THR A 41 13.72 0.91 -0.33
CA THR A 41 14.15 2.30 -0.54
C THR A 41 13.33 3.03 -1.60
N ALA A 42 12.29 2.40 -2.16
CA ALA A 42 11.42 3.03 -3.17
C ALA A 42 10.77 4.28 -2.59
N SER A 43 10.65 5.32 -3.41
CA SER A 43 10.02 6.60 -3.07
C SER A 43 8.52 6.41 -2.85
N ASP A 44 7.87 7.29 -2.08
CA ASP A 44 6.42 7.18 -1.82
C ASP A 44 5.62 7.19 -3.15
N ASP A 45 5.94 8.08 -4.08
CA ASP A 45 5.36 8.10 -5.44
C ASP A 45 5.50 6.78 -6.20
N GLU A 46 6.65 6.11 -6.06
CA GLU A 46 6.88 4.81 -6.69
C GLU A 46 5.97 3.74 -6.06
N VAL A 47 5.84 3.75 -4.73
CA VAL A 47 4.95 2.86 -4.00
C VAL A 47 3.49 3.08 -4.41
N PHE A 48 3.02 4.33 -4.40
CA PHE A 48 1.65 4.68 -4.79
C PHE A 48 1.33 4.29 -6.24
N ARG A 49 2.24 4.56 -7.17
CA ARG A 49 2.07 4.18 -8.57
C ARG A 49 2.02 2.66 -8.75
N ALA A 50 2.90 1.92 -8.07
CA ALA A 50 2.93 0.46 -8.15
C ALA A 50 1.66 -0.16 -7.55
N LEU A 51 1.17 0.38 -6.42
CA LEU A 51 -0.07 -0.06 -5.79
C LEU A 51 -1.30 0.25 -6.65
N ALA A 52 -1.42 1.44 -7.22
CA ALA A 52 -2.53 1.79 -8.10
C ALA A 52 -2.60 0.83 -9.30
N ARG A 53 -1.44 0.49 -9.88
CA ARG A 53 -1.34 -0.50 -10.96
C ARG A 53 -1.71 -1.90 -10.51
N TYR A 54 -1.27 -2.33 -9.33
CA TYR A 54 -1.52 -3.67 -8.80
C TYR A 54 -2.99 -3.88 -8.40
N LEU A 55 -3.61 -2.86 -7.80
CA LEU A 55 -5.00 -2.87 -7.38
C LEU A 55 -5.98 -2.52 -8.52
N GLU A 56 -5.46 -2.14 -9.68
CA GLU A 56 -6.24 -1.71 -10.85
C GLU A 56 -7.18 -0.53 -10.55
N ILE A 57 -6.69 0.43 -9.74
CA ILE A 57 -7.43 1.65 -9.34
C ILE A 57 -6.73 2.92 -9.84
N PRO A 58 -7.46 4.03 -10.01
CA PRO A 58 -6.85 5.35 -10.21
C PRO A 58 -5.92 5.74 -9.05
N ALA A 59 -4.77 6.35 -9.36
CA ALA A 59 -3.85 6.85 -8.31
C ALA A 59 -4.51 7.91 -7.40
N ASP A 60 -5.50 8.63 -7.91
CA ASP A 60 -6.31 9.57 -7.13
C ASP A 60 -7.03 8.93 -5.94
N ASP A 61 -7.41 7.65 -6.03
CA ASP A 61 -8.03 6.91 -4.90
C ASP A 61 -7.05 6.70 -3.75
N LEU A 62 -5.74 6.83 -4.00
CA LEU A 62 -4.70 6.71 -2.98
C LEU A 62 -4.25 8.05 -2.40
N LYS A 63 -4.69 9.21 -2.94
CA LYS A 63 -4.21 10.54 -2.49
C LYS A 63 -4.51 10.85 -1.02
N GLY A 64 -5.54 10.26 -0.45
CA GLY A 64 -5.88 10.38 0.97
C GLY A 64 -5.28 9.28 1.84
N HIS A 65 -4.25 8.57 1.39
CA HIS A 65 -3.61 7.50 2.16
C HIS A 65 -2.23 7.93 2.66
N VAL A 66 -1.87 7.43 3.84
CA VAL A 66 -0.56 7.59 4.46
C VAL A 66 0.22 6.29 4.33
N LEU A 67 1.48 6.42 3.90
CA LEU A 67 2.44 5.32 3.87
C LEU A 67 3.35 5.38 5.10
N GLU A 68 3.25 4.36 5.94
CA GLU A 68 4.12 4.17 7.10
C GLU A 68 5.20 3.13 6.78
N ARG A 69 6.45 3.47 7.09
CA ARG A 69 7.60 2.59 6.86
C ARG A 69 8.11 2.05 8.19
N HIS A 70 8.24 0.73 8.27
CA HIS A 70 8.69 0.05 9.47
C HIS A 70 10.19 -0.26 9.40
N PRO A 71 10.91 -0.29 10.53
CA PRO A 71 12.37 -0.54 10.55
C PRO A 71 12.76 -1.94 10.05
N ASN A 72 11.83 -2.89 10.01
CA ASN A 72 12.02 -4.21 9.41
C ASN A 72 11.91 -4.21 7.87
N GLY A 73 11.57 -3.07 7.26
CA GLY A 73 11.37 -2.91 5.82
C GLY A 73 9.95 -3.18 5.33
N ASN A 74 9.03 -3.54 6.22
CA ASN A 74 7.60 -3.61 5.89
C ASN A 74 7.01 -2.21 5.77
N MET A 75 5.87 -2.13 5.10
CA MET A 75 5.14 -0.87 4.93
C MET A 75 3.67 -1.06 5.30
N THR A 76 3.01 0.01 5.70
CA THR A 76 1.56 0.05 5.90
C THR A 76 0.97 1.22 5.13
N LEU A 77 -0.01 0.94 4.27
CA LEU A 77 -0.81 1.95 3.62
C LEU A 77 -2.20 1.96 4.26
N ARG A 78 -2.58 3.12 4.81
CA ARG A 78 -3.90 3.32 5.41
C ARG A 78 -4.49 4.66 4.99
N PRO A 79 -5.82 4.82 4.98
CA PRO A 79 -6.42 6.14 4.86
C PRO A 79 -5.89 7.08 5.93
N GLU A 80 -5.65 8.33 5.56
CA GLU A 80 -5.35 9.41 6.49
C GLU A 80 -6.52 9.52 7.46
N ALA A 81 -6.21 9.42 8.76
CA ALA A 81 -7.22 9.59 9.78
C ALA A 81 -7.58 11.08 9.86
N VAL A 82 -8.70 11.47 9.26
CA VAL A 82 -9.34 12.76 9.55
C VAL A 82 -9.94 12.69 10.96
N PHE A 83 -9.13 12.99 11.98
CA PHE A 83 -9.65 13.28 13.31
C PHE A 83 -10.39 14.62 13.24
N GLY A 84 -11.72 14.58 13.38
CA GLY A 84 -12.55 15.78 13.56
C GLY A 84 -12.24 16.45 14.90
N GLY A 85 -11.20 17.28 14.93
CA GLY A 85 -10.90 18.18 16.04
C GLY A 85 -11.83 19.39 16.03
N GLN A 86 -13.09 19.22 16.43
CA GLN A 86 -13.84 20.32 17.03
C GLN A 86 -13.77 20.15 18.54
N GLU A 87 -12.81 20.84 19.16
CA GLU A 87 -12.88 21.13 20.58
C GLU A 87 -14.19 21.87 20.87
N PRO A 88 -15.00 21.47 21.87
CA PRO A 88 -16.11 22.30 22.31
C PRO A 88 -15.56 23.59 22.90
N VAL A 89 -15.56 24.66 22.10
CA VAL A 89 -15.33 26.03 22.57
C VAL A 89 -16.47 26.43 23.51
N GLY A 90 -16.13 26.55 24.79
CA GLY A 90 -16.81 27.46 25.71
C GLY A 90 -17.90 26.88 26.59
N LEU A 91 -17.50 26.18 27.65
CA LEU A 91 -18.20 26.35 28.93
C LEU A 91 -17.58 27.58 29.63
N LYS A 92 -18.08 28.77 29.30
CA LYS A 92 -17.93 29.94 30.17
C LYS A 92 -19.13 29.94 31.10
N ASP A 93 -18.96 29.30 32.26
CA ASP A 93 -19.90 29.46 33.35
C ASP A 93 -19.95 30.93 33.77
N ARG A 94 -21.20 31.36 33.98
CA ARG A 94 -21.63 32.71 34.34
C ARG A 94 -21.35 33.02 35.80
#